data_AF-A0A933Z8D7-F1
#
_entry.id   AF-A0A933Z8D7-F1
#
_cell.length_a   1.000
_cell.length_b   1.000
_cell.length_c   1.000
_cell.angle_alpha   90.00
_cell.angle_beta   90.00
_cell.angle_gamma   90.00
#
_symmetry.space_group_name_H-M   'P 1'
#
loop_
_entity.id
_entity.type
_entity.pdbx_description
1 polymer ?
#
loop_
_entity_poly.entity_id
_entity_poly.type
_entity_poly.pdbx_seq_one_letter_code
_entity_poly.pdbx_strand_id
1 'polypeptide(L)'
;PLDLGNYELRMQASMTYMGWPRSEASLATFPIPQVFLDEVDLWPVPRKDTMDAVDLSKARTTTFPHTSKVLGVTTCTVEDALGWENLCKCQEVRVYMTRCPLCGQLQIMRREQLKWDEDLEAEPDRVEAENLAWYECEHCQEPWGEVERRRAVQAGAYRPHGWDGKAQWWEPRPAIRRAIKVGFHFSSFHSPFVTLGKIAAQVIKAQSDPRADVTLFNKMLALPYRNEQATRSEDVILQLCDERPPGLVPADAIVLIACVDVQRAGFYLTIRAWAAGPERESWLVRAAYFDSWAALGKALFQDQYLDPQGQPCVISFGLVDSGDGEMQREIFDWCQVHPPYMPSKGFEGLKAQPFTQKKIDTHAGLLAFNINTNYYKNDLLDGKLRISPGDAGAWHLHSNWPDGKPPDNPKATGLLTDYARQLCAESKNELGLWKNPRGRANHYLDCEILQLVCADYLGLRYMGRDQDPEQQASTGLDDDSQPLTRSHSRW
;
A
#
# COMPACT_ATOMS: atom_id res chain seq x y z
N PRO A 1 48.55 -15.39 -8.65
CA PRO A 1 48.39 -14.20 -7.78
C PRO A 1 46.96 -13.65 -7.93
N LEU A 2 46.19 -13.61 -6.83
CA LEU A 2 44.93 -12.87 -6.80
C LEU A 2 45.28 -11.38 -6.90
N ASP A 3 44.98 -10.76 -8.04
CA ASP A 3 45.05 -9.31 -8.19
C ASP A 3 43.65 -8.74 -8.00
N LEU A 4 43.38 -8.19 -6.82
CA LEU A 4 42.07 -7.61 -6.47
C LEU A 4 41.93 -6.15 -6.92
N GLY A 5 42.95 -5.56 -7.56
CA GLY A 5 42.99 -4.12 -7.84
C GLY A 5 41.86 -3.62 -8.76
N ASN A 6 41.29 -4.50 -9.59
CA ASN A 6 40.29 -4.15 -10.60
C ASN A 6 38.97 -4.92 -10.50
N TYR A 7 38.67 -5.56 -9.36
CA TYR A 7 37.48 -6.44 -9.24
C TYR A 7 37.45 -7.57 -10.28
N GLU A 8 38.64 -8.02 -10.70
CA GLU A 8 38.86 -9.13 -11.61
C GLU A 8 39.53 -10.29 -10.85
N LEU A 9 39.06 -11.52 -11.07
CA LEU A 9 39.74 -12.72 -10.59
C LEU A 9 40.28 -13.48 -11.79
N ARG A 10 41.61 -13.50 -11.93
CA ARG A 10 42.30 -14.23 -12.99
C ARG A 10 42.77 -15.59 -12.48
N MET A 11 42.13 -16.64 -12.97
CA MET A 11 42.51 -18.04 -12.74
C MET A 11 43.28 -18.56 -13.95
N GLN A 12 43.90 -19.74 -13.83
CA GLN A 12 44.71 -20.33 -14.92
C GLN A 12 43.93 -20.54 -16.23
N ALA A 13 42.61 -20.80 -16.16
CA ALA A 13 41.77 -21.12 -17.31
C ALA A 13 40.50 -20.27 -17.40
N SER A 14 40.31 -19.28 -16.52
CA SER A 14 39.07 -18.49 -16.47
C SER A 14 39.31 -17.13 -15.86
N MET A 15 38.42 -16.21 -16.18
CA MET A 15 38.40 -14.86 -15.62
C MET A 15 37.01 -14.57 -15.10
N THR A 16 36.92 -14.07 -13.88
CA THR A 16 35.67 -13.65 -13.26
C THR A 16 35.71 -12.15 -13.06
N TYR A 17 34.62 -11.49 -13.43
CA TYR A 17 34.43 -10.06 -13.25
C TYR A 17 33.39 -9.84 -12.17
N MET A 18 33.68 -8.95 -11.22
CA MET A 18 32.73 -8.52 -10.22
C MET A 18 32.18 -7.14 -10.61
N GLY A 19 30.85 -7.02 -10.62
CA GLY A 19 30.15 -5.77 -10.92
C GLY A 19 29.07 -5.50 -9.89
N TRP A 20 28.53 -4.29 -9.87
CA TRP A 20 27.48 -3.89 -8.93
C TRP A 20 26.34 -3.19 -9.66
N PRO A 21 25.09 -3.39 -9.22
CA PRO A 21 23.91 -2.97 -9.98
C PRO A 21 23.74 -1.44 -10.10
N ARG A 22 24.47 -0.65 -9.30
CA ARG A 22 24.47 0.82 -9.39
C ARG A 22 25.42 1.40 -10.44
N SER A 23 26.25 0.57 -11.08
CA SER A 23 27.21 1.02 -12.10
C SER A 23 26.95 0.32 -13.42
N GLU A 24 26.25 1.01 -14.32
CA GLU A 24 26.04 0.54 -15.69
C GLU A 24 27.36 0.26 -16.40
N ALA A 25 28.37 1.10 -16.19
CA ALA A 25 29.71 0.90 -16.74
C ALA A 25 30.30 -0.46 -16.36
N SER A 26 30.17 -0.86 -15.08
CA SER A 26 30.67 -2.16 -14.61
C SER A 26 29.94 -3.35 -15.26
N LEU A 27 28.66 -3.19 -15.57
CA LEU A 27 27.82 -4.24 -16.18
C LEU A 27 27.89 -4.26 -17.71
N ALA A 28 28.37 -3.18 -18.33
CA ALA A 28 28.32 -2.97 -19.78
C ALA A 28 29.62 -3.29 -20.53
N THR A 29 30.65 -3.81 -19.87
CA THR A 29 32.00 -3.83 -20.47
C THR A 29 32.32 -5.09 -21.29
N PHE A 30 32.10 -6.29 -20.74
CA PHE A 30 32.64 -7.53 -21.33
C PHE A 30 31.55 -8.52 -21.79
N PRO A 31 31.77 -9.30 -22.86
CA PRO A 31 30.96 -10.45 -23.19
C PRO A 31 31.23 -11.59 -22.19
N ILE A 32 30.18 -12.10 -21.54
CA ILE A 32 30.28 -13.06 -20.43
C ILE A 32 29.30 -14.22 -20.69
N PRO A 33 29.77 -15.48 -20.79
CA PRO A 33 28.88 -16.63 -21.00
C PRO A 33 28.15 -17.07 -19.73
N GLN A 34 28.73 -16.83 -18.54
CA GLN A 34 28.17 -17.26 -17.26
C GLN A 34 27.95 -16.05 -16.36
N VAL A 35 26.69 -15.70 -16.13
CA VAL A 35 26.31 -14.53 -15.33
C VAL A 35 25.64 -15.00 -14.05
N PHE A 36 26.15 -14.53 -12.92
CA PHE A 36 25.60 -14.79 -11.59
C PHE A 36 25.12 -13.48 -10.99
N LEU A 37 23.86 -13.44 -10.56
CA LEU A 37 23.20 -12.28 -9.98
C LEU A 37 22.77 -12.68 -8.57
N ASP A 38 23.23 -11.93 -7.57
CA ASP A 38 22.96 -12.23 -6.16
C ASP A 38 22.11 -11.13 -5.51
N GLU A 39 21.18 -11.53 -4.65
CA GLU A 39 20.17 -10.68 -3.98
C GLU A 39 19.47 -9.69 -4.93
N VAL A 40 18.98 -10.22 -6.06
CA VAL A 40 18.37 -9.43 -7.16
C VAL A 40 17.22 -8.53 -6.70
N ASP A 41 16.43 -8.96 -5.70
CA ASP A 41 15.32 -8.14 -5.17
C ASP A 41 15.80 -6.88 -4.45
N LEU A 42 17.05 -6.86 -3.96
CA LEU A 42 17.63 -5.70 -3.26
C LEU A 42 18.28 -4.69 -4.22
N TRP A 43 18.23 -4.96 -5.52
CA TRP A 43 18.85 -4.10 -6.51
C TRP A 43 18.02 -2.82 -6.71
N PRO A 44 18.67 -1.67 -6.97
CA PRO A 44 17.97 -0.42 -7.20
C PRO A 44 17.04 -0.52 -8.41
N VAL A 45 15.83 0.03 -8.26
CA VAL A 45 14.91 0.22 -9.39
C VAL A 45 15.58 1.12 -10.44
N PRO A 46 15.54 0.76 -11.73
CA PRO A 46 16.13 1.58 -12.80
C PRO A 46 15.53 2.99 -12.82
N ARG A 47 16.31 3.96 -13.30
CA ARG A 47 15.80 5.30 -13.57
C ARG A 47 14.91 5.23 -14.82
N LYS A 48 14.01 6.21 -14.99
CA LYS A 48 12.99 6.23 -16.06
C LYS A 48 13.55 6.01 -17.48
N ASP A 49 14.83 6.35 -17.69
CA ASP A 49 15.51 6.31 -18.99
C ASP A 49 16.63 5.25 -19.08
N THR A 50 16.76 4.34 -18.10
CA THR A 50 17.83 3.34 -18.07
C THR A 50 17.31 1.90 -18.04
N MET A 51 18.04 0.98 -18.69
CA MET A 51 17.74 -0.46 -18.62
C MET A 51 18.01 -0.98 -17.20
N ASP A 52 17.23 -1.97 -16.76
CA ASP A 52 17.49 -2.61 -15.46
C ASP A 52 18.82 -3.39 -15.48
N ALA A 53 19.46 -3.47 -14.31
CA ALA A 53 20.77 -4.10 -14.15
C ALA A 53 20.78 -5.59 -14.50
N VAL A 54 19.63 -6.29 -14.35
CA VAL A 54 19.51 -7.70 -14.72
C VAL A 54 19.58 -7.84 -16.24
N ASP A 55 18.86 -7.00 -16.97
CA ASP A 55 18.85 -7.02 -18.44
C ASP A 55 20.17 -6.53 -19.03
N LEU A 56 20.83 -5.54 -18.42
CA LEU A 56 22.21 -5.15 -18.78
C LEU A 56 23.18 -6.32 -18.65
N SER A 57 23.05 -7.09 -17.57
CA SER A 57 23.87 -8.28 -17.31
C SER A 57 23.57 -9.40 -18.30
N LYS A 58 22.28 -9.65 -18.60
CA LYS A 58 21.87 -10.63 -19.63
C LYS A 58 22.39 -10.25 -21.01
N ALA A 59 22.43 -8.97 -21.37
CA ALA A 59 22.96 -8.53 -22.66
C ALA A 59 24.42 -8.96 -22.90
N ARG A 60 25.19 -9.25 -21.84
CA ARG A 60 26.57 -9.77 -21.95
C ARG A 60 26.65 -11.17 -22.53
N THR A 61 25.56 -11.93 -22.50
CA THR A 61 25.52 -13.31 -22.99
C THR A 61 25.24 -13.41 -24.49
N THR A 62 25.02 -12.28 -25.18
CA THR A 62 24.55 -12.23 -26.58
C THR A 62 25.45 -13.01 -27.55
N THR A 63 26.78 -12.96 -27.36
CA THR A 63 27.75 -13.69 -28.20
C THR A 63 27.79 -15.20 -27.93
N PHE A 64 27.03 -15.69 -26.94
CA PHE A 64 27.03 -17.07 -26.46
C PHE A 64 25.63 -17.71 -26.49
N PRO A 65 24.97 -17.80 -27.67
CA PRO A 65 23.56 -18.18 -27.79
C PRO A 65 23.23 -19.61 -27.33
N HIS A 66 24.20 -20.53 -27.36
CA HIS A 66 23.99 -21.94 -27.03
C HIS A 66 24.70 -22.41 -25.76
N THR A 67 25.63 -21.60 -25.24
CA THR A 67 26.50 -21.97 -24.11
C THR A 67 26.31 -21.08 -22.89
N SER A 68 25.58 -19.97 -23.03
CA SER A 68 25.36 -19.06 -21.92
C SER A 68 24.46 -19.62 -20.84
N LYS A 69 24.71 -19.19 -19.60
CA LYS A 69 23.88 -19.45 -18.43
C LYS A 69 23.77 -18.18 -17.60
N VAL A 70 22.55 -17.83 -17.22
CA VAL A 70 22.27 -16.74 -16.27
C VAL A 70 21.59 -17.37 -15.06
N LEU A 71 22.19 -17.18 -13.89
CA LEU A 71 21.63 -17.62 -12.61
C LEU A 71 21.38 -16.39 -11.75
N GLY A 72 20.12 -16.15 -11.39
CA GLY A 72 19.74 -15.19 -10.38
C GLY A 72 19.33 -15.89 -9.10
N VAL A 73 19.84 -15.44 -7.97
CA VAL A 73 19.47 -15.90 -6.63
C VAL A 73 19.04 -14.68 -5.83
N THR A 74 17.99 -14.83 -5.03
CA THR A 74 17.51 -13.75 -4.18
C THR A 74 16.71 -14.33 -3.02
N THR A 75 16.74 -13.63 -1.89
CA THR A 75 15.64 -13.73 -0.92
C THR A 75 14.44 -12.93 -1.43
N CYS A 76 13.23 -13.36 -1.08
CA CYS A 76 12.00 -12.66 -1.49
C CYS A 76 11.83 -11.37 -0.69
N THR A 77 11.15 -10.38 -1.26
CA THR A 77 10.84 -9.12 -0.57
C THR A 77 9.36 -8.76 -0.65
N VAL A 78 8.87 -8.43 -1.84
CA VAL A 78 7.46 -8.11 -2.14
C VAL A 78 7.08 -8.73 -3.48
N GLU A 79 5.77 -8.89 -3.75
CA GLU A 79 5.29 -9.60 -4.95
C GLU A 79 5.74 -8.96 -6.27
N ASP A 80 5.98 -7.65 -6.29
CA ASP A 80 6.38 -6.91 -7.48
C ASP A 80 7.89 -6.64 -7.54
N ALA A 81 8.66 -7.30 -6.69
CA ALA A 81 10.11 -7.24 -6.77
C ALA A 81 10.60 -7.98 -8.02
N LEU A 82 11.67 -7.47 -8.63
CA LEU A 82 12.15 -7.93 -9.94
C LEU A 82 12.51 -9.43 -9.95
N GLY A 83 13.12 -9.94 -8.88
CA GLY A 83 13.47 -11.37 -8.77
C GLY A 83 12.23 -12.25 -8.63
N TRP A 84 11.26 -11.87 -7.80
CA TRP A 84 9.99 -12.59 -7.69
C TRP A 84 9.19 -12.58 -9.00
N GLU A 85 9.09 -11.44 -9.67
CA GLU A 85 8.46 -11.35 -10.98
C GLU A 85 9.17 -12.24 -12.01
N ASN A 86 10.50 -12.23 -12.03
CA ASN A 86 11.28 -13.07 -12.94
C ASN A 86 11.09 -14.56 -12.65
N LEU A 87 10.98 -14.95 -11.38
CA LEU A 87 10.63 -16.30 -10.96
C LEU A 87 9.25 -16.68 -11.52
N CYS A 88 8.23 -15.85 -11.29
CA CYS A 88 6.87 -16.10 -11.77
C CYS A 88 6.76 -16.11 -13.31
N LYS A 89 7.61 -15.36 -14.02
CA LYS A 89 7.68 -15.32 -15.50
C LYS A 89 8.52 -16.47 -16.08
N CYS A 90 9.09 -17.36 -15.27
CA CYS A 90 9.75 -18.56 -15.77
C CYS A 90 8.75 -19.46 -16.49
N GLN A 91 9.22 -20.19 -17.51
CA GLN A 91 8.36 -21.14 -18.22
C GLN A 91 7.98 -22.29 -17.29
N GLU A 92 8.92 -22.73 -16.45
CA GLU A 92 8.69 -23.74 -15.43
C GLU A 92 9.29 -23.26 -14.12
N VAL A 93 8.49 -23.24 -13.04
CA VAL A 93 9.01 -23.05 -11.68
C VAL A 93 8.97 -24.38 -10.96
N ARG A 94 10.09 -24.76 -10.35
CA ARG A 94 10.26 -26.00 -9.62
C ARG A 94 10.29 -25.69 -8.13
N VAL A 95 9.24 -26.10 -7.42
CA VAL A 95 9.16 -25.98 -5.96
C VAL A 95 9.68 -27.27 -5.35
N TYR A 96 10.54 -27.16 -4.33
CA TYR A 96 11.03 -28.32 -3.61
C TYR A 96 9.95 -28.85 -2.67
N MET A 97 9.59 -30.13 -2.83
CA MET A 97 8.65 -30.83 -1.97
C MET A 97 9.38 -31.85 -1.11
N THR A 98 9.02 -31.97 0.16
CA THR A 98 9.53 -33.01 1.05
C THR A 98 8.70 -34.28 0.93
N ARG A 99 9.33 -35.44 1.15
CA ARG A 99 8.65 -36.73 1.17
C ARG A 99 8.47 -37.18 2.60
N CYS A 100 7.22 -37.36 3.03
CA CYS A 100 6.95 -37.88 4.37
C CYS A 100 7.69 -39.22 4.60
N PRO A 101 8.49 -39.37 5.66
CA PRO A 101 9.20 -40.61 5.94
C PRO A 101 8.26 -41.74 6.40
N LEU A 102 7.02 -41.40 6.80
CA LEU A 102 6.04 -42.34 7.32
C LEU A 102 5.04 -42.81 6.25
N CYS A 103 4.40 -41.88 5.54
CA CYS A 103 3.40 -42.21 4.51
C CYS A 103 3.92 -42.14 3.07
N GLY A 104 5.15 -41.64 2.85
CA GLY A 104 5.77 -41.56 1.53
C GLY A 104 5.20 -40.49 0.59
N GLN A 105 4.17 -39.73 0.98
CA GLN A 105 3.58 -38.67 0.17
C GLN A 105 4.48 -37.44 0.07
N LEU A 106 4.43 -36.76 -1.08
CA LEU A 106 5.12 -35.48 -1.28
C LEU A 106 4.23 -34.32 -0.80
N GLN A 107 4.83 -33.33 -0.13
CA GLN A 107 4.15 -32.10 0.29
C GLN A 107 5.09 -30.90 0.23
N ILE A 108 4.53 -29.71 0.09
CA ILE A 108 5.24 -28.45 0.30
C ILE A 108 5.13 -28.16 1.79
N MET A 109 6.25 -27.95 2.49
CA MET A 109 6.17 -27.67 3.93
C MET A 109 5.56 -26.29 4.18
N ARG A 110 4.53 -26.22 5.03
CA ARG A 110 3.76 -25.00 5.32
C ARG A 110 3.74 -24.67 6.82
N ARG A 111 3.61 -23.39 7.18
CA ARG A 111 3.64 -22.95 8.58
C ARG A 111 2.46 -23.47 9.40
N GLU A 112 1.31 -23.75 8.75
CA GLU A 112 0.09 -24.20 9.40
C GLU A 112 0.24 -25.60 10.02
N GLN A 113 1.20 -26.37 9.51
CA GLN A 113 1.58 -27.70 10.00
C GLN A 113 2.72 -27.66 11.02
N LEU A 114 3.32 -26.49 11.27
CA LEU A 114 4.31 -26.31 12.33
C LEU A 114 3.58 -26.11 13.66
N LYS A 115 3.91 -26.92 14.66
CA LYS A 115 3.25 -26.98 15.95
C LYS A 115 4.26 -26.86 17.09
N TRP A 116 3.79 -26.36 18.21
CA TRP A 116 4.48 -26.22 19.49
C TRP A 116 3.40 -26.23 20.60
N ASP A 117 3.81 -26.39 21.86
CA ASP A 117 2.87 -26.31 22.98
C ASP A 117 2.43 -24.85 23.21
N GLU A 118 1.13 -24.61 23.34
CA GLU A 118 0.54 -23.25 23.43
C GLU A 118 1.04 -22.44 24.63
N ASP A 119 1.47 -23.10 25.71
CA ASP A 119 2.05 -22.45 26.89
C ASP A 119 3.41 -21.80 26.62
N LEU A 120 4.07 -22.15 25.51
CA LEU A 120 5.36 -21.60 25.09
C LEU A 120 5.25 -20.36 24.20
N GLU A 121 4.04 -19.88 23.86
CA GLU A 121 3.86 -18.68 23.02
C GLU A 121 4.47 -17.41 23.64
N ALA A 122 4.54 -17.34 24.97
CA ALA A 122 5.19 -16.22 25.67
C ALA A 122 6.74 -16.35 25.73
N GLU A 123 7.30 -17.49 25.31
CA GLU A 123 8.72 -17.82 25.43
C GLU A 123 9.37 -18.21 24.09
N PRO A 124 9.28 -17.39 23.02
CA PRO A 124 9.76 -17.77 21.69
C PRO A 124 11.27 -18.07 21.65
N ASP A 125 12.08 -17.41 22.48
CA ASP A 125 13.53 -17.68 22.55
C ASP A 125 13.83 -19.08 23.14
N ARG A 126 12.96 -19.58 24.03
CA ARG A 126 13.06 -20.93 24.58
C ARG A 126 12.66 -21.97 23.54
N VAL A 127 11.60 -21.72 22.77
CA VAL A 127 11.18 -22.56 21.64
C VAL A 127 12.32 -22.74 20.63
N GLU A 128 13.06 -21.66 20.33
CA GLU A 128 14.24 -21.72 19.46
C GLU A 128 15.40 -22.49 20.10
N ALA A 129 15.77 -22.15 21.35
CA ALA A 129 16.94 -22.69 22.02
C ALA A 129 16.85 -24.20 22.31
N GLU A 130 15.66 -24.67 22.71
CA GLU A 130 15.40 -26.06 23.06
C GLU A 130 14.79 -26.85 21.89
N ASN A 131 14.52 -26.20 20.75
CA ASN A 131 13.90 -26.80 19.56
C ASN A 131 12.57 -27.52 19.87
N LEU A 132 11.66 -26.82 20.54
CA LEU A 132 10.39 -27.36 21.08
C LEU A 132 9.23 -27.34 20.07
N ALA A 133 9.53 -27.50 18.77
CA ALA A 133 8.53 -27.51 17.72
C ALA A 133 8.60 -28.80 16.89
N TRP A 134 7.45 -29.26 16.40
CA TRP A 134 7.33 -30.38 15.49
C TRP A 134 6.52 -29.99 14.25
N TYR A 135 6.65 -30.78 13.19
CA TYR A 135 5.89 -30.59 11.94
C TYR A 135 4.92 -31.74 11.72
N GLU A 136 3.64 -31.48 11.50
CA GLU A 136 2.65 -32.51 11.23
C GLU A 136 2.47 -32.73 9.73
N CYS A 137 2.59 -33.98 9.27
CA CYS A 137 2.39 -34.28 7.85
C CYS A 137 0.97 -33.95 7.39
N GLU A 138 0.79 -33.21 6.28
CA GLU A 138 -0.53 -32.86 5.76
C GLU A 138 -1.40 -34.07 5.38
N HIS A 139 -0.76 -35.19 5.03
CA HIS A 139 -1.44 -36.37 4.52
C HIS A 139 -1.78 -37.39 5.60
N CYS A 140 -0.90 -37.59 6.58
CA CYS A 140 -1.06 -38.61 7.63
C CYS A 140 -1.09 -38.05 9.05
N GLN A 141 -0.90 -36.74 9.23
CA GLN A 141 -0.92 -36.01 10.51
C GLN A 141 0.12 -36.45 11.55
N GLU A 142 0.93 -37.47 11.25
CA GLU A 142 2.03 -37.88 12.11
C GLU A 142 3.08 -36.77 12.30
N PRO A 143 3.58 -36.58 13.54
CA PRO A 143 4.52 -35.52 13.89
C PRO A 143 5.96 -35.84 13.48
N TRP A 144 6.69 -34.82 13.05
CA TRP A 144 8.11 -34.88 12.68
C TRP A 144 8.93 -34.00 13.60
N GLY A 145 9.94 -34.60 14.24
CA GLY A 145 11.05 -33.84 14.80
C GLY A 145 12.07 -33.47 13.73
N GLU A 146 13.22 -32.95 14.16
CA GLU A 146 14.31 -32.58 13.26
C GLU A 146 14.88 -33.77 12.46
N VAL A 147 14.91 -34.97 13.05
CA VAL A 147 15.43 -36.17 12.39
C VAL A 147 14.50 -36.58 11.25
N GLU A 148 13.20 -36.64 11.51
CA GLU A 148 12.17 -36.96 10.51
C GLU A 148 12.14 -35.89 9.42
N ARG A 149 12.17 -34.60 9.79
CA ARG A 149 12.25 -33.49 8.82
C ARG A 149 13.46 -33.65 7.90
N ARG A 150 14.66 -33.89 8.43
CA ARG A 150 15.88 -34.04 7.62
C ARG A 150 15.77 -35.22 6.65
N ARG A 151 15.23 -36.35 7.10
CA ARG A 151 14.93 -37.50 6.22
C ARG A 151 13.92 -37.12 5.15
N ALA A 152 12.88 -36.37 5.51
CA ALA A 152 11.84 -35.93 4.60
C ALA A 152 12.38 -35.00 3.50
N VAL A 153 13.25 -34.07 3.88
CA VAL A 153 13.95 -33.17 2.96
C VAL A 153 14.88 -33.96 2.05
N GLN A 154 15.71 -34.86 2.58
CA GLN A 154 16.63 -35.67 1.77
C GLN A 154 15.91 -36.58 0.74
N ALA A 155 14.73 -37.09 1.10
CA ALA A 155 13.88 -37.90 0.23
C ALA A 155 12.94 -37.07 -0.68
N GLY A 156 13.05 -35.74 -0.60
CA GLY A 156 12.25 -34.78 -1.35
C GLY A 156 12.62 -34.70 -2.84
N ALA A 157 11.83 -33.94 -3.58
CA ALA A 157 12.05 -33.72 -5.00
C ALA A 157 11.45 -32.40 -5.47
N TYR A 158 12.10 -31.79 -6.46
CA TYR A 158 11.53 -30.69 -7.21
C TYR A 158 10.33 -31.14 -8.05
N ARG A 159 9.27 -30.34 -8.03
CA ARG A 159 8.05 -30.55 -8.82
C ARG A 159 7.59 -29.24 -9.48
N PRO A 160 7.11 -29.27 -10.73
CA PRO A 160 6.64 -28.07 -11.41
C PRO A 160 5.38 -27.50 -10.73
N HIS A 161 5.43 -26.20 -10.41
CA HIS A 161 4.32 -25.45 -9.82
C HIS A 161 4.23 -24.06 -10.46
N GLY A 162 3.09 -23.41 -10.29
CA GLY A 162 2.88 -21.99 -10.60
C GLY A 162 2.41 -21.26 -9.35
N TRP A 163 2.82 -20.00 -9.20
CA TRP A 163 2.34 -19.15 -8.12
C TRP A 163 0.93 -18.65 -8.40
N ASP A 164 0.00 -18.86 -7.46
CA ASP A 164 -1.28 -18.15 -7.42
C ASP A 164 -1.17 -16.96 -6.45
N GLY A 165 -1.15 -15.75 -7.00
CA GLY A 165 -1.10 -14.53 -6.20
C GLY A 165 -2.37 -14.23 -5.39
N LYS A 166 -3.50 -14.88 -5.69
CA LYS A 166 -4.72 -14.75 -4.89
C LYS A 166 -4.67 -15.64 -3.65
N ALA A 167 -4.36 -16.92 -3.84
CA ALA A 167 -4.21 -17.87 -2.74
C ALA A 167 -2.88 -17.71 -1.98
N GLN A 168 -1.93 -16.92 -2.51
CA GLN A 168 -0.55 -16.82 -2.05
C GLN A 168 0.11 -18.19 -1.87
N TRP A 169 -0.09 -19.06 -2.85
CA TRP A 169 0.35 -20.45 -2.77
C TRP A 169 0.80 -21.03 -4.11
N TRP A 170 1.53 -22.14 -4.02
CA TRP A 170 2.04 -22.90 -5.16
C TRP A 170 1.03 -23.95 -5.62
N GLU A 171 0.60 -23.84 -6.88
CA GLU A 171 -0.30 -24.78 -7.52
C GLU A 171 0.44 -25.74 -8.45
N PRO A 172 0.12 -27.05 -8.47
CA PRO A 172 0.75 -28.00 -9.37
C PRO A 172 0.61 -27.61 -10.85
N ARG A 173 1.70 -27.78 -11.61
CA ARG A 173 1.72 -27.56 -13.07
C ARG A 173 2.30 -28.77 -13.79
N PRO A 174 1.93 -29.01 -15.07
CA PRO A 174 2.58 -30.03 -15.87
C PRO A 174 4.04 -29.66 -16.16
N ALA A 175 4.91 -30.68 -16.26
CA ALA A 175 6.31 -30.48 -16.63
C ALA A 175 6.46 -30.08 -18.09
N ILE A 176 7.43 -29.22 -18.37
CA ILE A 176 7.78 -28.73 -19.70
C ILE A 176 9.05 -29.44 -20.18
N ARG A 177 8.93 -30.17 -21.30
CA ARG A 177 10.02 -30.99 -21.86
C ARG A 177 11.32 -30.21 -22.14
N ARG A 178 11.23 -28.95 -22.57
CA ARG A 178 12.39 -28.11 -22.93
C ARG A 178 12.20 -26.66 -22.49
N ALA A 179 12.07 -26.45 -21.18
CA ALA A 179 12.05 -25.12 -20.61
C ALA A 179 13.42 -24.43 -20.78
N ILE A 180 13.40 -23.19 -21.27
CA ILE A 180 14.56 -22.31 -21.45
C ILE A 180 14.78 -21.47 -20.18
N LYS A 181 13.69 -21.02 -19.55
CA LYS A 181 13.71 -20.27 -18.28
C LYS A 181 13.12 -21.14 -17.18
N VAL A 182 13.95 -21.53 -16.21
CA VAL A 182 13.56 -22.41 -15.11
C VAL A 182 13.81 -21.71 -13.79
N GLY A 183 12.75 -21.61 -12.97
CA GLY A 183 12.80 -21.09 -11.61
C GLY A 183 12.93 -22.23 -10.60
N PHE A 184 13.54 -21.96 -9.45
CA PHE A 184 13.61 -22.89 -8.33
C PHE A 184 13.17 -22.17 -7.07
N HIS A 185 12.34 -22.83 -6.25
CA HIS A 185 11.84 -22.29 -4.99
C HIS A 185 12.01 -23.31 -3.87
N PHE A 186 12.51 -22.85 -2.73
CA PHE A 186 12.58 -23.59 -1.48
C PHE A 186 12.64 -22.60 -0.30
N SER A 187 12.08 -23.02 0.84
CA SER A 187 12.04 -22.25 2.08
C SER A 187 13.04 -22.74 3.12
N SER A 188 13.17 -22.03 4.25
CA SER A 188 14.01 -22.41 5.39
C SER A 188 13.62 -23.75 6.02
N PHE A 189 12.39 -24.24 5.82
CA PHE A 189 11.99 -25.61 6.19
C PHE A 189 12.88 -26.70 5.58
N HIS A 190 13.57 -26.40 4.47
CA HIS A 190 14.47 -27.33 3.78
C HIS A 190 15.94 -27.16 4.20
N SER A 191 16.26 -26.11 4.96
CA SER A 191 17.63 -25.80 5.34
C SER A 191 18.14 -26.81 6.38
N PRO A 192 19.39 -27.30 6.25
CA PRO A 192 20.05 -28.06 7.31
C PRO A 192 20.52 -27.16 8.47
N PHE A 193 20.50 -25.84 8.28
CA PHE A 193 21.00 -24.84 9.23
C PHE A 193 19.89 -24.10 9.98
N VAL A 194 18.63 -24.32 9.63
CA VAL A 194 17.46 -23.74 10.30
C VAL A 194 16.63 -24.89 10.87
N THR A 195 16.36 -24.84 12.16
CA THR A 195 15.57 -25.85 12.88
C THR A 195 14.08 -25.50 12.88
N LEU A 196 13.22 -26.49 13.10
CA LEU A 196 11.78 -26.25 13.31
C LEU A 196 11.51 -25.25 14.45
N GLY A 197 12.23 -25.36 15.57
CA GLY A 197 12.11 -24.43 16.70
C GLY A 197 12.43 -22.98 16.33
N LYS A 198 13.44 -22.76 15.48
CA LYS A 198 13.76 -21.41 14.98
C LYS A 198 12.65 -20.82 14.10
N ILE A 199 12.05 -21.66 13.24
CA ILE A 199 10.93 -21.22 12.41
C ILE A 199 9.72 -20.93 13.31
N ALA A 200 9.44 -21.78 14.29
CA ALA A 200 8.31 -21.62 15.22
C ALA A 200 8.46 -20.34 16.06
N ALA A 201 9.64 -20.10 16.62
CA ALA A 201 9.94 -18.87 17.35
C ALA A 201 9.70 -17.61 16.48
N GLN A 202 10.06 -17.67 15.19
CA GLN A 202 9.78 -16.58 14.26
C GLN A 202 8.28 -16.42 13.97
N VAL A 203 7.52 -17.52 13.88
CA VAL A 203 6.06 -17.49 13.74
C VAL A 203 5.41 -16.86 14.96
N ILE A 204 5.81 -17.25 16.17
CA ILE A 204 5.32 -16.68 17.44
C ILE A 204 5.61 -15.18 17.49
N LYS A 205 6.85 -14.75 17.19
CA LYS A 205 7.23 -13.32 17.14
C LYS A 205 6.37 -12.54 16.14
N ALA A 206 6.09 -13.12 14.97
CA ALA A 206 5.30 -12.51 13.91
C ALA A 206 3.83 -12.26 14.30
N GLN A 207 3.26 -13.00 15.26
CA GLN A 207 1.89 -12.77 15.72
C GLN A 207 1.71 -11.39 16.39
N SER A 208 2.75 -10.87 17.02
CA SER A 208 2.70 -9.59 17.76
C SER A 208 3.49 -8.43 17.11
N ASP A 209 4.44 -8.73 16.20
CA ASP A 209 5.30 -7.73 15.57
C ASP A 209 5.22 -7.82 14.04
N PRO A 210 4.64 -6.81 13.36
CA PRO A 210 4.59 -6.75 11.90
C PRO A 210 5.96 -6.83 11.22
N ARG A 211 7.04 -6.35 11.86
CA ARG A 211 8.41 -6.48 11.31
C ARG A 211 8.91 -7.91 11.36
N ALA A 212 8.54 -8.65 12.41
CA ALA A 212 8.82 -10.07 12.52
C ALA A 212 8.01 -10.87 11.47
N ASP A 213 6.82 -10.42 11.10
CA ASP A 213 6.02 -11.05 10.04
C ASP A 213 6.64 -10.85 8.64
N VAL A 214 7.14 -9.65 8.32
CA VAL A 214 7.96 -9.42 7.11
C VAL A 214 9.14 -10.40 7.06
N THR A 215 9.83 -10.57 8.20
CA THR A 215 10.98 -11.48 8.30
C THR A 215 10.56 -12.94 8.13
N LEU A 216 9.42 -13.35 8.71
CA LEU A 216 8.87 -14.69 8.56
C LEU A 216 8.64 -15.02 7.07
N PHE A 217 7.87 -14.19 6.37
CA PHE A 217 7.56 -14.42 4.95
C PHE A 217 8.83 -14.44 4.09
N ASN A 218 9.62 -13.38 4.16
CA ASN A 218 10.75 -13.16 3.25
C ASN A 218 11.93 -14.09 3.52
N LYS A 219 12.30 -14.29 4.79
CA LYS A 219 13.51 -15.03 5.19
C LYS A 219 13.25 -16.47 5.59
N MET A 220 12.10 -16.78 6.19
CA MET A 220 11.79 -18.17 6.58
C MET A 220 11.01 -18.91 5.48
N LEU A 221 9.91 -18.33 5.00
CA LEU A 221 9.03 -19.00 4.04
C LEU A 221 9.50 -18.86 2.60
N ALA A 222 10.42 -17.92 2.33
CA ALA A 222 10.81 -17.53 0.98
C ALA A 222 9.58 -17.17 0.12
N LEU A 223 8.62 -16.47 0.73
CA LEU A 223 7.43 -15.97 0.08
C LEU A 223 7.47 -14.44 0.12
N PRO A 224 6.93 -13.75 -0.89
CA PRO A 224 6.83 -12.30 -0.88
C PRO A 224 5.91 -11.88 0.26
N TYR A 225 6.39 -10.96 1.10
CA TYR A 225 5.53 -10.37 2.11
C TYR A 225 4.53 -9.43 1.44
N ARG A 226 3.24 -9.72 1.62
CA ARG A 226 2.16 -8.79 1.32
C ARG A 226 1.74 -8.16 2.63
N ASN A 227 1.89 -6.83 2.72
CA ASN A 227 1.49 -6.11 3.91
C ASN A 227 -0.04 -6.12 3.96
N GLU A 228 -0.63 -7.12 4.62
CA GLU A 228 -2.08 -7.19 4.82
C GLU A 228 -2.57 -6.01 5.68
N GLN A 229 -1.69 -5.45 6.52
CA GLN A 229 -1.95 -4.20 7.24
C GLN A 229 -1.92 -2.94 6.36
N ALA A 230 -1.56 -3.04 5.08
CA ALA A 230 -1.42 -1.89 4.18
C ALA A 230 -1.74 -2.19 2.69
N THR A 231 -2.53 -3.21 2.38
CA THR A 231 -3.17 -3.27 1.06
C THR A 231 -4.62 -2.86 1.22
N ARG A 232 -4.83 -1.54 1.29
CA ARG A 232 -6.13 -0.99 0.88
C ARG A 232 -6.37 -1.53 -0.54
N SER A 233 -7.33 -2.44 -0.68
CA SER A 233 -7.73 -2.93 -1.99
C SER A 233 -8.82 -2.03 -2.54
N GLU A 234 -8.95 -1.99 -3.87
CA GLU A 234 -10.05 -1.27 -4.52
C GLU A 234 -11.40 -1.72 -3.94
N ASP A 235 -11.56 -3.02 -3.66
CA ASP A 235 -12.76 -3.59 -3.04
C ASP A 235 -13.05 -3.02 -1.64
N VAL A 236 -12.03 -2.85 -0.79
CA VAL A 236 -12.21 -2.28 0.56
C VAL A 236 -12.63 -0.81 0.49
N ILE A 237 -12.09 -0.04 -0.46
CA ILE A 237 -12.54 1.34 -0.68
C ILE A 237 -13.98 1.35 -1.18
N LEU A 238 -14.34 0.46 -2.10
CA LEU A 238 -15.69 0.37 -2.65
C LEU A 238 -16.73 -0.12 -1.63
N GLN A 239 -16.31 -0.83 -0.56
CA GLN A 239 -17.20 -1.15 0.57
C GLN A 239 -17.68 0.09 1.34
N LEU A 240 -17.03 1.25 1.16
CA LEU A 240 -17.48 2.52 1.72
C LEU A 240 -18.63 3.16 0.93
N CYS A 241 -19.08 2.54 -0.17
CA CYS A 241 -20.22 3.03 -0.94
C CYS A 241 -21.53 2.82 -0.18
N ASP A 242 -22.35 3.87 -0.14
CA ASP A 242 -23.74 3.83 0.29
C ASP A 242 -24.70 3.78 -0.90
N GLU A 243 -26.01 3.83 -0.61
CA GLU A 243 -27.06 3.76 -1.62
C GLU A 243 -27.36 5.11 -2.30
N ARG A 244 -26.72 6.22 -1.88
CA ARG A 244 -27.05 7.55 -2.41
C ARG A 244 -26.60 7.66 -3.86
N PRO A 245 -27.40 8.29 -4.74
CA PRO A 245 -26.96 8.57 -6.10
C PRO A 245 -25.85 9.64 -6.11
N PRO A 246 -24.95 9.62 -7.12
CA PRO A 246 -23.97 10.68 -7.29
C PRO A 246 -24.65 12.05 -7.38
N GLY A 247 -24.10 13.05 -6.70
CA GLY A 247 -24.63 14.42 -6.67
C GLY A 247 -25.61 14.74 -5.54
N LEU A 248 -26.11 13.73 -4.81
CA LEU A 248 -27.00 13.96 -3.65
C LEU A 248 -26.19 14.31 -2.40
N VAL A 249 -26.53 15.45 -1.79
CA VAL A 249 -25.99 15.88 -0.50
C VAL A 249 -26.80 15.20 0.62
N PRO A 250 -26.16 14.58 1.63
CA PRO A 250 -26.88 13.99 2.75
C PRO A 250 -27.43 15.08 3.69
N ALA A 251 -28.56 14.81 4.34
CA ALA A 251 -29.21 15.77 5.24
C ALA A 251 -28.34 16.17 6.44
N ASP A 252 -27.46 15.27 6.90
CA ASP A 252 -26.58 15.48 8.04
C ASP A 252 -25.36 16.38 7.73
N ALA A 253 -25.17 16.75 6.46
CA ALA A 253 -24.07 17.61 6.06
C ALA A 253 -24.37 19.09 6.33
N ILE A 254 -23.41 19.77 6.94
CA ILE A 254 -23.46 21.21 7.24
C ILE A 254 -22.69 22.06 6.22
N VAL A 255 -21.76 21.46 5.47
CA VAL A 255 -20.90 22.18 4.55
C VAL A 255 -20.50 21.31 3.36
N LEU A 256 -20.45 21.93 2.17
CA LEU A 256 -19.85 21.34 0.97
C LEU A 256 -18.47 21.94 0.71
N ILE A 257 -17.51 21.08 0.42
CA ILE A 257 -16.13 21.44 0.11
C ILE A 257 -15.73 20.82 -1.21
N ALA A 258 -15.07 21.59 -2.07
CA ALA A 258 -14.58 21.13 -3.36
C ALA A 258 -13.07 21.30 -3.48
N CYS A 259 -12.37 20.22 -3.83
CA CYS A 259 -10.92 20.22 -3.99
C CYS A 259 -10.53 19.75 -5.39
N VAL A 260 -9.57 20.45 -5.98
CA VAL A 260 -9.13 20.26 -7.37
C VAL A 260 -7.65 19.94 -7.41
N ASP A 261 -7.27 18.87 -8.11
CA ASP A 261 -5.90 18.61 -8.52
C ASP A 261 -5.74 18.97 -10.01
N VAL A 262 -4.81 19.88 -10.29
CA VAL A 262 -4.55 20.43 -11.62
C VAL A 262 -3.40 19.66 -12.28
N GLN A 263 -3.71 19.02 -13.40
CA GLN A 263 -2.75 18.25 -14.20
C GLN A 263 -2.62 18.83 -15.60
N ARG A 264 -1.50 18.54 -16.28
CA ARG A 264 -1.27 19.02 -17.66
C ARG A 264 -2.38 18.64 -18.64
N ALA A 265 -3.04 17.52 -18.42
CA ALA A 265 -4.10 17.01 -19.30
C ALA A 265 -5.50 17.53 -18.92
N GLY A 266 -5.70 18.05 -17.70
CA GLY A 266 -7.02 18.42 -17.18
C GLY A 266 -7.07 18.48 -15.64
N PHE A 267 -8.27 18.39 -15.09
CA PHE A 267 -8.59 18.71 -13.70
C PHE A 267 -9.32 17.53 -13.05
N TYR A 268 -8.78 17.03 -11.94
CA TYR A 268 -9.47 16.09 -11.09
C TYR A 268 -10.20 16.85 -9.99
N LEU A 269 -11.50 16.58 -9.82
CA LEU A 269 -12.34 17.25 -8.84
C LEU A 269 -12.92 16.22 -7.87
N THR A 270 -12.89 16.55 -6.58
CA THR A 270 -13.72 15.91 -5.56
C THR A 270 -14.61 16.96 -4.90
N ILE A 271 -15.87 16.61 -4.66
CA ILE A 271 -16.80 17.39 -3.84
C ILE A 271 -17.28 16.49 -2.71
N ARG A 272 -17.09 16.94 -1.47
CA ARG A 272 -17.53 16.24 -0.27
C ARG A 272 -18.45 17.12 0.56
N ALA A 273 -19.47 16.47 1.10
CA ALA A 273 -20.32 17.02 2.12
C ALA A 273 -19.80 16.57 3.49
N TRP A 274 -19.81 17.44 4.50
CA TRP A 274 -19.22 17.17 5.81
C TRP A 274 -20.20 17.45 6.93
N ALA A 275 -20.19 16.59 7.96
CA ALA A 275 -20.93 16.80 9.20
C ALA A 275 -20.11 17.59 10.22
N ALA A 276 -20.83 18.22 11.17
CA ALA A 276 -20.24 18.80 12.36
C ALA A 276 -19.77 17.72 13.35
N GLY A 277 -18.75 18.05 14.15
CA GLY A 277 -18.36 17.29 15.32
C GLY A 277 -17.00 16.60 15.22
N PRO A 278 -16.51 16.04 16.34
CA PRO A 278 -15.13 15.58 16.50
C PRO A 278 -14.72 14.49 15.51
N GLU A 279 -15.71 13.73 15.05
CA GLU A 279 -15.56 12.60 14.15
C GLU A 279 -15.36 13.00 12.69
N ARG A 280 -15.63 14.26 12.27
CA ARG A 280 -15.42 14.75 10.89
C ARG A 280 -15.97 13.77 9.83
N GLU A 281 -17.20 13.31 10.01
CA GLU A 281 -17.86 12.40 9.08
C GLU A 281 -18.12 13.10 7.74
N SER A 282 -17.97 12.37 6.63
CA SER A 282 -18.08 12.98 5.30
C SER A 282 -18.61 12.03 4.25
N TRP A 283 -19.18 12.62 3.20
CA TRP A 283 -19.80 11.90 2.09
C TRP A 283 -19.29 12.43 0.76
N LEU A 284 -18.81 11.53 -0.09
CA LEU A 284 -18.49 11.88 -1.48
C LEU A 284 -19.78 12.22 -2.22
N VAL A 285 -19.86 13.45 -2.72
CA VAL A 285 -20.96 13.93 -3.56
C VAL A 285 -20.59 13.74 -5.03
N ARG A 286 -19.33 14.01 -5.39
CA ARG A 286 -18.85 13.89 -6.77
C ARG A 286 -17.34 13.64 -6.83
N ALA A 287 -16.93 12.68 -7.65
CA ALA A 287 -15.56 12.56 -8.15
C ALA A 287 -15.61 12.54 -9.69
N ALA A 288 -14.91 13.48 -10.34
CA ALA A 288 -14.96 13.62 -11.80
C ALA A 288 -13.66 14.19 -12.37
N TYR A 289 -13.43 13.95 -13.65
CA TYR A 289 -12.33 14.53 -14.43
C TYR A 289 -12.89 15.50 -15.47
N PHE A 290 -12.25 16.67 -15.61
CA PHE A 290 -12.61 17.70 -16.57
C PHE A 290 -11.39 18.05 -17.44
N ASP A 291 -11.61 18.28 -18.73
CA ASP A 291 -10.54 18.62 -19.69
C ASP A 291 -10.29 20.14 -19.81
N SER A 292 -11.11 20.97 -19.15
CA SER A 292 -11.08 22.43 -19.33
C SER A 292 -11.61 23.18 -18.12
N TRP A 293 -11.10 24.40 -17.91
CA TRP A 293 -11.58 25.32 -16.88
C TRP A 293 -13.07 25.67 -17.01
N ALA A 294 -13.60 25.71 -18.24
CA ALA A 294 -15.01 25.99 -18.48
C ALA A 294 -15.90 24.84 -17.96
N ALA A 295 -15.50 23.59 -18.21
CA ALA A 295 -16.23 22.42 -17.72
C ALA A 295 -16.11 22.30 -16.18
N LEU A 296 -14.93 22.54 -15.62
CA LEU A 296 -14.72 22.61 -14.17
C LEU A 296 -15.58 23.73 -13.54
N GLY A 297 -15.56 24.93 -14.11
CA GLY A 297 -16.35 26.07 -13.65
C GLY A 297 -17.86 25.79 -13.69
N LYS A 298 -18.35 25.08 -14.70
CA LYS A 298 -19.75 24.63 -14.73
C LYS A 298 -20.05 23.72 -13.52
N ALA A 299 -19.20 22.74 -13.24
CA ALA A 299 -19.40 21.82 -12.12
C ALA A 299 -19.34 22.52 -10.75
N LEU A 300 -18.51 23.56 -10.60
CA LEU A 300 -18.34 24.29 -9.34
C LEU A 300 -19.39 25.40 -9.12
N PHE A 301 -19.87 26.04 -10.19
CA PHE A 301 -20.67 27.27 -10.09
C PHE A 301 -22.07 27.20 -10.70
N GLN A 302 -22.34 26.26 -11.61
CA GLN A 302 -23.61 26.18 -12.35
C GLN A 302 -24.42 24.93 -12.02
N ASP A 303 -23.75 23.79 -11.80
CA ASP A 303 -24.40 22.56 -11.40
C ASP A 303 -25.05 22.72 -10.00
N GLN A 304 -26.25 22.17 -9.83
CA GLN A 304 -26.98 22.21 -8.56
C GLN A 304 -26.75 20.92 -7.78
N TYR A 305 -26.32 21.05 -6.53
CA TYR A 305 -26.23 19.96 -5.57
C TYR A 305 -27.42 20.07 -4.63
N LEU A 306 -28.23 19.03 -4.51
CA LEU A 306 -29.48 19.08 -3.76
C LEU A 306 -29.40 18.17 -2.54
N ASP A 307 -30.06 18.56 -1.45
CA ASP A 307 -30.34 17.70 -0.31
C ASP A 307 -31.55 16.76 -0.58
N PRO A 308 -31.90 15.83 0.33
CA PRO A 308 -33.05 14.95 0.15
C PRO A 308 -34.40 15.68 0.08
N GLN A 309 -34.46 16.94 0.53
CA GLN A 309 -35.63 17.82 0.48
C GLN A 309 -35.69 18.68 -0.80
N GLY A 310 -34.69 18.53 -1.68
CA GLY A 310 -34.58 19.27 -2.94
C GLY A 310 -34.08 20.70 -2.78
N GLN A 311 -33.52 21.08 -1.62
CA GLN A 311 -32.92 22.41 -1.43
C GLN A 311 -31.50 22.45 -2.03
N PRO A 312 -31.13 23.55 -2.70
CA PRO A 312 -29.79 23.70 -3.26
C PRO A 312 -28.76 23.98 -2.17
N CYS A 313 -27.73 23.14 -2.13
CA CYS A 313 -26.53 23.30 -1.31
C CYS A 313 -25.41 23.96 -2.12
N VAL A 314 -24.70 24.91 -1.51
CA VAL A 314 -23.61 25.64 -2.16
C VAL A 314 -22.24 25.20 -1.64
N ILE A 315 -21.27 25.13 -2.54
CA ILE A 315 -19.88 24.86 -2.17
C ILE A 315 -19.35 26.07 -1.39
N SER A 316 -18.89 25.83 -0.16
CA SER A 316 -18.54 26.89 0.79
C SER A 316 -17.04 27.23 0.80
N PHE A 317 -16.19 26.25 0.47
CA PHE A 317 -14.75 26.43 0.44
C PHE A 317 -14.09 25.40 -0.48
N GLY A 318 -12.88 25.70 -0.93
CA GLY A 318 -12.12 24.75 -1.74
C GLY A 318 -10.65 25.06 -1.86
N LEU A 319 -9.86 24.01 -2.09
CA LEU A 319 -8.43 24.13 -2.36
C LEU A 319 -8.11 23.60 -3.76
N VAL A 320 -7.23 24.31 -4.46
CA VAL A 320 -6.73 23.94 -5.78
C VAL A 320 -5.23 23.63 -5.65
N ASP A 321 -4.80 22.42 -6.01
CA ASP A 321 -3.38 22.07 -5.99
C ASP A 321 -2.65 22.85 -7.08
N SER A 322 -1.66 23.63 -6.66
CA SER A 322 -0.85 24.46 -7.56
C SER A 322 0.39 23.75 -8.11
N GLY A 323 0.71 22.55 -7.60
CA GLY A 323 1.82 21.72 -8.07
C GLY A 323 3.19 22.41 -8.10
N ASP A 324 4.19 21.75 -8.71
CA ASP A 324 5.52 22.34 -8.94
C ASP A 324 5.59 23.03 -10.32
N GLY A 325 5.13 24.28 -10.37
CA GLY A 325 5.77 25.34 -11.14
C GLY A 325 5.06 25.82 -12.41
N GLU A 326 4.71 24.96 -13.35
CA GLU A 326 4.33 25.44 -14.70
C GLU A 326 2.95 26.11 -14.77
N MET A 327 1.93 25.54 -14.12
CA MET A 327 0.56 26.07 -14.10
C MET A 327 0.29 26.96 -12.88
N GLN A 328 1.28 27.14 -12.00
CA GLN A 328 1.11 27.81 -10.71
C GLN A 328 0.52 29.23 -10.86
N ARG A 329 1.01 30.00 -11.83
CA ARG A 329 0.52 31.37 -12.05
C ARG A 329 -0.94 31.39 -12.49
N GLU A 330 -1.31 30.52 -13.44
CA GLU A 330 -2.68 30.40 -13.94
C GLU A 330 -3.65 30.00 -12.82
N ILE A 331 -3.22 29.11 -11.93
CA ILE A 331 -4.01 28.68 -10.78
C ILE A 331 -4.20 29.83 -9.78
N PHE A 332 -3.18 30.66 -9.57
CA PHE A 332 -3.29 31.83 -8.70
C PHE A 332 -4.21 32.89 -9.30
N ASP A 333 -4.06 33.19 -10.59
CA ASP A 333 -4.94 34.10 -11.33
C ASP A 333 -6.41 33.61 -11.25
N TRP A 334 -6.64 32.30 -11.40
CA TRP A 334 -7.97 31.70 -11.28
C TRP A 334 -8.53 31.80 -9.85
N CYS A 335 -7.76 31.48 -8.81
CA CYS A 335 -8.22 31.57 -7.43
C CYS A 335 -8.52 33.02 -7.01
N GLN A 336 -7.75 34.00 -7.51
CA GLN A 336 -7.93 35.43 -7.21
C GLN A 336 -9.32 35.93 -7.62
N VAL A 337 -9.87 35.43 -8.73
CA VAL A 337 -11.16 35.86 -9.28
C VAL A 337 -12.32 34.92 -8.91
N HIS A 338 -12.04 33.81 -8.23
CA HIS A 338 -13.04 32.85 -7.77
C HIS A 338 -12.92 32.56 -6.25
N PRO A 339 -13.10 33.54 -5.35
CA PRO A 339 -13.33 33.23 -3.94
C PRO A 339 -14.61 32.37 -3.81
N PRO A 340 -14.63 31.32 -2.97
CA PRO A 340 -13.76 31.04 -1.82
C PRO A 340 -12.55 30.11 -2.09
N TYR A 341 -12.20 29.83 -3.36
CA TYR A 341 -11.14 28.88 -3.68
C TYR A 341 -9.75 29.46 -3.44
N MET A 342 -8.87 28.66 -2.82
CA MET A 342 -7.50 29.06 -2.49
C MET A 342 -6.48 28.08 -3.07
N PRO A 343 -5.30 28.56 -3.51
CA PRO A 343 -4.24 27.67 -3.96
C PRO A 343 -3.59 26.92 -2.79
N SER A 344 -3.10 25.72 -3.08
CA SER A 344 -2.40 24.87 -2.12
C SER A 344 -1.12 24.27 -2.71
N LYS A 345 -0.19 23.90 -1.83
CA LYS A 345 1.05 23.22 -2.18
C LYS A 345 1.48 22.28 -1.06
N GLY A 346 1.85 21.05 -1.41
CA GLY A 346 2.48 20.11 -0.48
C GLY A 346 3.92 20.48 -0.15
N PHE A 347 4.36 20.21 1.08
CA PHE A 347 5.78 20.21 1.42
C PHE A 347 6.19 18.90 2.09
N GLU A 348 7.41 18.46 1.81
CA GLU A 348 8.02 17.30 2.46
C GLU A 348 8.81 17.75 3.69
N GLY A 349 8.45 17.24 4.87
CA GLY A 349 9.21 17.49 6.10
C GLY A 349 8.44 17.21 7.39
N LEU A 350 9.16 16.82 8.44
CA LEU A 350 8.63 16.55 9.80
C LEU A 350 8.31 17.85 10.58
N LYS A 351 7.67 18.84 9.95
CA LYS A 351 7.18 20.00 10.71
C LYS A 351 5.97 19.58 11.53
N ALA A 352 5.93 20.05 12.79
CA ALA A 352 4.86 19.69 13.74
C ALA A 352 3.47 20.23 13.37
N GLN A 353 3.39 21.26 12.51
CA GLN A 353 2.11 21.88 12.15
C GLN A 353 1.48 21.20 10.92
N PRO A 354 0.17 20.85 10.95
CA PRO A 354 -0.53 20.21 9.83
C PRO A 354 -0.56 21.03 8.53
N PHE A 355 -0.73 22.35 8.64
CA PHE A 355 -0.67 23.28 7.51
C PHE A 355 -0.30 24.70 7.96
N THR A 356 0.10 25.54 7.01
CA THR A 356 0.33 26.98 7.22
C THR A 356 -0.20 27.77 6.04
N GLN A 357 -0.52 29.05 6.23
CA GLN A 357 -0.92 29.95 5.15
C GLN A 357 0.19 30.96 4.88
N LYS A 358 0.44 31.27 3.60
CA LYS A 358 1.37 32.31 3.17
C LYS A 358 0.68 33.25 2.19
N LYS A 359 0.94 34.55 2.32
CA LYS A 359 0.54 35.53 1.31
C LYS A 359 1.35 35.30 0.04
N ILE A 360 0.67 35.40 -1.10
CA ILE A 360 1.33 35.36 -2.40
C ILE A 360 1.70 36.80 -2.80
N ASP A 361 2.99 37.08 -2.92
CA ASP A 361 3.48 38.43 -3.22
C ASP A 361 3.02 38.94 -4.60
N THR A 362 2.79 38.03 -5.56
CA THR A 362 2.34 38.37 -6.91
C THR A 362 0.84 38.66 -7.00
N HIS A 363 0.05 38.29 -5.98
CA HIS A 363 -1.42 38.33 -6.00
C HIS A 363 -1.92 38.93 -4.69
N ALA A 364 -2.21 40.23 -4.70
CA ALA A 364 -2.56 40.98 -3.51
C ALA A 364 -3.81 40.39 -2.82
N GLY A 365 -3.64 40.00 -1.55
CA GLY A 365 -4.72 39.43 -0.72
C GLY A 365 -4.92 37.92 -0.86
N LEU A 366 -4.27 37.26 -1.82
CA LEU A 366 -4.38 35.81 -2.00
C LEU A 366 -3.49 35.07 -1.00
N LEU A 367 -4.05 34.02 -0.40
CA LEU A 367 -3.35 33.14 0.54
C LEU A 367 -3.15 31.76 -0.09
N ALA A 368 -1.94 31.23 0.01
CA ALA A 368 -1.61 29.86 -0.37
C ALA A 368 -1.46 28.98 0.88
N PHE A 369 -2.05 27.79 0.83
CA PHE A 369 -1.91 26.77 1.86
C PHE A 369 -0.66 25.93 1.60
N ASN A 370 0.24 25.84 2.58
CA ASN A 370 1.34 24.88 2.58
C ASN A 370 0.96 23.71 3.49
N ILE A 371 0.88 22.51 2.93
CA ILE A 371 0.25 21.36 3.56
C ILE A 371 1.30 20.30 3.87
N ASN A 372 1.25 19.77 5.11
CA ASN A 372 1.99 18.57 5.48
C ASN A 372 1.25 17.35 4.92
N THR A 373 1.61 16.95 3.70
CA THR A 373 0.95 15.85 3.00
C THR A 373 1.09 14.53 3.76
N ASN A 374 2.21 14.27 4.42
CA ASN A 374 2.41 13.04 5.18
C ASN A 374 1.49 12.94 6.40
N TYR A 375 1.24 14.06 7.10
CA TYR A 375 0.29 14.11 8.22
C TYR A 375 -1.12 13.74 7.77
N TYR A 376 -1.63 14.39 6.73
CA TYR A 376 -2.99 14.14 6.24
C TYR A 376 -3.13 12.81 5.49
N LYS A 377 -2.06 12.30 4.87
CA LYS A 377 -2.03 10.93 4.36
C LYS A 377 -2.17 9.91 5.48
N ASN A 378 -1.54 10.13 6.64
CA ASN A 378 -1.77 9.25 7.79
C ASN A 378 -3.23 9.34 8.29
N ASP A 379 -3.78 10.55 8.42
CA ASP A 379 -5.16 10.77 8.87
C ASP A 379 -6.18 10.10 7.92
N LEU A 380 -5.99 10.24 6.61
CA LEU A 380 -6.87 9.62 5.61
C LEU A 380 -6.67 8.11 5.51
N LEU A 381 -5.43 7.69 5.18
CA LEU A 381 -5.14 6.34 4.70
C LEU A 381 -5.01 5.32 5.84
N ASP A 382 -4.54 5.76 7.01
CA ASP A 382 -4.44 4.91 8.20
C ASP A 382 -5.53 5.17 9.24
N GLY A 383 -6.31 6.25 9.08
CA GLY A 383 -7.46 6.56 9.93
C GLY A 383 -8.78 6.38 9.18
N LYS A 384 -9.20 7.43 8.48
CA LYS A 384 -10.55 7.58 7.92
C LYS A 384 -11.03 6.44 7.05
N LEU A 385 -10.19 5.94 6.14
CA LEU A 385 -10.56 4.86 5.21
C LEU A 385 -10.69 3.49 5.89
N ARG A 386 -10.31 3.36 7.17
CA ARG A 386 -10.43 2.12 7.94
C ARG A 386 -11.69 2.08 8.82
N ILE A 387 -12.42 3.20 8.92
CA ILE A 387 -13.65 3.29 9.69
C ILE A 387 -14.77 2.62 8.89
N SER A 388 -15.49 1.70 9.52
CA SER A 388 -16.61 1.00 8.87
C SER A 388 -17.71 2.00 8.52
N PRO A 389 -18.47 1.82 7.42
CA PRO A 389 -19.56 2.73 7.05
C PRO A 389 -20.64 2.91 8.13
N GLY A 390 -20.80 1.93 9.03
CA GLY A 390 -21.75 2.04 10.14
C GLY A 390 -21.23 2.79 11.37
N ASP A 391 -19.94 3.13 11.40
CA ASP A 391 -19.29 3.76 12.55
C ASP A 391 -19.22 5.29 12.36
N ALA A 392 -19.32 6.03 13.46
CA ALA A 392 -19.25 7.49 13.41
C ALA A 392 -17.90 7.96 12.83
N GLY A 393 -17.95 8.98 11.97
CA GLY A 393 -16.74 9.53 11.34
C GLY A 393 -16.29 8.83 10.07
N ALA A 394 -17.09 7.90 9.55
CA ALA A 394 -16.86 7.16 8.32
C ALA A 394 -16.62 8.06 7.09
N TRP A 395 -15.92 7.48 6.12
CA TRP A 395 -15.58 8.11 4.85
C TRP A 395 -16.50 7.60 3.73
N HIS A 396 -17.75 8.04 3.74
CA HIS A 396 -18.79 7.51 2.86
C HIS A 396 -18.54 7.88 1.40
N LEU A 397 -18.84 6.95 0.49
CA LEU A 397 -18.86 7.15 -0.95
C LEU A 397 -20.29 7.04 -1.45
N HIS A 398 -20.67 7.81 -2.48
CA HIS A 398 -21.94 7.57 -3.16
C HIS A 398 -21.91 6.22 -3.88
N SER A 399 -23.08 5.74 -4.32
CA SER A 399 -23.19 4.51 -5.09
C SER A 399 -22.23 4.46 -6.27
N ASN A 400 -21.55 3.32 -6.45
CA ASN A 400 -20.60 3.08 -7.54
C ASN A 400 -21.29 2.96 -8.91
N TRP A 401 -22.62 2.96 -8.94
CA TRP A 401 -23.42 2.72 -10.14
C TRP A 401 -24.51 3.78 -10.26
N PRO A 402 -24.82 4.27 -11.48
CA PRO A 402 -25.83 5.32 -11.68
C PRO A 402 -27.20 4.99 -11.07
N ASP A 403 -27.62 3.73 -11.12
CA ASP A 403 -28.91 3.24 -10.59
C ASP A 403 -28.77 2.59 -9.20
N GLY A 404 -27.65 2.77 -8.52
CA GLY A 404 -27.37 2.15 -7.21
C GLY A 404 -27.08 0.65 -7.24
N LYS A 405 -27.22 -0.01 -8.39
CA LYS A 405 -27.06 -1.47 -8.54
C LYS A 405 -25.95 -1.85 -9.52
N PRO A 406 -25.15 -2.88 -9.21
CA PRO A 406 -24.17 -3.41 -10.16
C PRO A 406 -24.89 -4.00 -11.39
N PRO A 407 -24.36 -3.80 -12.60
CA PRO A 407 -24.90 -4.41 -13.80
C PRO A 407 -24.63 -5.92 -13.81
N ASP A 408 -25.47 -6.68 -14.51
CA ASP A 408 -25.33 -8.14 -14.65
C ASP A 408 -24.00 -8.58 -15.31
N ASN A 409 -23.31 -7.66 -15.98
CA ASN A 409 -22.01 -7.90 -16.60
C ASN A 409 -20.87 -7.76 -15.57
N PRO A 410 -20.17 -8.85 -15.20
CA PRO A 410 -19.09 -8.82 -14.22
C PRO A 410 -17.81 -8.07 -14.67
N LYS A 411 -17.75 -7.61 -15.93
CA LYS A 411 -16.63 -6.79 -16.46
C LYS A 411 -16.92 -5.30 -16.49
N ALA A 412 -18.09 -4.86 -16.06
CA ALA A 412 -18.42 -3.44 -16.06
C ALA A 412 -17.56 -2.69 -15.03
N THR A 413 -17.11 -1.50 -15.39
CA THR A 413 -16.36 -0.60 -14.53
C THR A 413 -17.34 0.41 -13.91
N GLY A 414 -17.42 0.45 -12.59
CA GLY A 414 -18.25 1.43 -11.86
C GLY A 414 -17.64 2.83 -11.85
N LEU A 415 -18.45 3.82 -11.50
CA LEU A 415 -18.13 5.26 -11.49
C LEU A 415 -16.90 5.59 -10.61
N LEU A 416 -16.71 4.84 -9.53
CA LEU A 416 -15.65 5.04 -8.53
C LEU A 416 -14.48 4.08 -8.69
N THR A 417 -14.43 3.27 -9.75
CA THR A 417 -13.33 2.30 -9.93
C THR A 417 -11.98 3.00 -10.07
N ASP A 418 -11.90 4.06 -10.88
CA ASP A 418 -10.65 4.81 -11.02
C ASP A 418 -10.30 5.57 -9.74
N TYR A 419 -11.30 6.16 -9.08
CA TYR A 419 -11.14 6.78 -7.76
C TYR A 419 -10.53 5.80 -6.73
N ALA A 420 -11.13 4.61 -6.57
CA ALA A 420 -10.66 3.60 -5.63
C ALA A 420 -9.23 3.15 -5.94
N ARG A 421 -8.90 2.98 -7.23
CA ARG A 421 -7.54 2.66 -7.68
C ARG A 421 -6.53 3.74 -7.28
N GLN A 422 -6.87 5.01 -7.50
CA GLN A 422 -5.98 6.13 -7.18
C GLN A 422 -5.75 6.29 -5.67
N LEU A 423 -6.77 6.02 -4.84
CA LEU A 423 -6.60 5.98 -3.38
C LEU A 423 -5.60 4.90 -2.96
N CYS A 424 -5.50 3.80 -3.69
CA CYS A 424 -4.57 2.70 -3.44
C CYS A 424 -3.20 2.86 -4.13
N ALA A 425 -2.91 4.02 -4.74
CA ALA A 425 -1.68 4.24 -5.51
C ALA A 425 -0.41 4.36 -4.64
N GLU A 426 -0.56 4.78 -3.39
CA GLU A 426 0.56 5.03 -2.47
C GLU A 426 0.65 4.02 -1.33
N SER A 427 1.88 3.72 -0.94
CA SER A 427 2.24 2.82 0.16
C SER A 427 3.30 3.45 1.06
N LYS A 428 3.28 3.13 2.35
CA LYS A 428 4.35 3.52 3.27
C LYS A 428 5.64 2.78 2.97
N ASN A 429 6.75 3.51 2.94
CA ASN A 429 8.08 2.92 2.94
C ASN A 429 8.52 2.54 4.36
N GLU A 430 9.71 1.97 4.49
CA GLU A 430 10.29 1.54 5.78
C GLU A 430 10.44 2.66 6.82
N LEU A 431 10.49 3.92 6.37
CA LEU A 431 10.58 5.11 7.21
C LEU A 431 9.20 5.68 7.60
N GLY A 432 8.11 5.01 7.22
CA GLY A 432 6.74 5.45 7.48
C GLY A 432 6.28 6.62 6.62
N LEU A 433 7.02 6.98 5.57
CA LEU A 433 6.65 8.01 4.61
C LEU A 433 5.87 7.41 3.44
N TRP A 434 4.78 8.07 3.06
CA TRP A 434 3.99 7.69 1.89
C TRP A 434 4.76 7.98 0.61
N LYS A 435 4.86 6.97 -0.25
CA LYS A 435 5.44 7.09 -1.59
C LYS A 435 4.55 6.42 -2.60
N ASN A 436 4.64 6.90 -3.84
CA ASN A 436 4.05 6.29 -5.02
C ASN A 436 5.14 5.50 -5.77
N PRO A 437 5.45 4.25 -5.36
CA PRO A 437 6.62 3.53 -5.88
C PRO A 437 6.54 3.22 -7.38
N ARG A 438 5.33 3.20 -7.95
CA ARG A 438 5.07 2.83 -9.35
C ARG A 438 4.67 4.00 -10.24
N GLY A 439 4.64 5.22 -9.69
CA GLY A 439 4.16 6.40 -10.42
C GLY A 439 2.75 6.22 -11.00
N ARG A 440 1.85 5.54 -10.26
CA ARG A 440 0.45 5.40 -10.64
C ARG A 440 -0.26 6.75 -10.48
N ALA A 441 -1.38 6.97 -11.18
CA ALA A 441 -2.21 8.14 -10.92
C ALA A 441 -2.68 8.14 -9.45
N ASN A 442 -2.55 9.28 -8.77
CA ASN A 442 -2.94 9.50 -7.36
C ASN A 442 -3.70 10.82 -7.19
N HIS A 443 -4.24 11.39 -8.27
CA HIS A 443 -4.85 12.72 -8.28
C HIS A 443 -6.07 12.84 -7.37
N TYR A 444 -6.96 11.84 -7.38
CA TYR A 444 -8.08 11.79 -6.44
C TYR A 444 -7.61 11.63 -5.00
N LEU A 445 -6.52 10.91 -4.75
CA LEU A 445 -5.94 10.82 -3.40
C LEU A 445 -5.46 12.20 -2.93
N ASP A 446 -4.78 12.94 -3.80
CA ASP A 446 -4.30 14.30 -3.49
C ASP A 446 -5.48 15.25 -3.25
N CYS A 447 -6.56 15.19 -4.06
CA CYS A 447 -7.78 15.92 -3.77
C CYS A 447 -8.37 15.58 -2.39
N GLU A 448 -8.43 14.30 -2.01
CA GLU A 448 -9.01 13.89 -0.73
C GLU A 448 -8.16 14.28 0.49
N ILE A 449 -6.85 14.42 0.31
CA ILE A 449 -5.96 15.01 1.31
C ILE A 449 -6.30 16.50 1.50
N LEU A 450 -6.54 17.23 0.42
CA LEU A 450 -6.96 18.63 0.50
C LEU A 450 -8.33 18.78 1.19
N GLN A 451 -9.24 17.83 1.00
CA GLN A 451 -10.55 17.82 1.65
C GLN A 451 -10.42 17.81 3.19
N LEU A 452 -9.52 17.00 3.74
CA LEU A 452 -9.24 17.00 5.19
C LEU A 452 -8.64 18.32 5.67
N VAL A 453 -7.77 18.94 4.87
CA VAL A 453 -7.17 20.25 5.20
C VAL A 453 -8.26 21.32 5.29
N CYS A 454 -9.19 21.33 4.34
CA CYS A 454 -10.34 22.23 4.35
C CYS A 454 -11.21 22.01 5.60
N ALA A 455 -11.51 20.74 5.94
CA ALA A 455 -12.30 20.40 7.12
C ALA A 455 -11.64 20.88 8.43
N ASP A 456 -10.32 20.73 8.56
CA ASP A 456 -9.57 21.21 9.72
C ASP A 456 -9.48 22.74 9.74
N TYR A 457 -9.30 23.39 8.58
CA TYR A 457 -9.27 24.85 8.47
C TYR A 457 -10.61 25.50 8.85
N LEU A 458 -11.72 24.91 8.41
CA LEU A 458 -13.06 25.36 8.79
C LEU A 458 -13.39 25.02 10.24
N GLY A 459 -12.59 24.17 10.90
CA GLY A 459 -12.80 23.81 12.31
C GLY A 459 -14.02 22.91 12.52
N LEU A 460 -14.41 22.10 11.52
CA LEU A 460 -15.61 21.24 11.60
C LEU A 460 -15.61 20.33 12.82
N ARG A 461 -14.41 19.92 13.25
CA ARG A 461 -14.17 19.12 14.46
C ARG A 461 -14.71 19.75 15.74
N TYR A 462 -14.72 21.08 15.79
CA TYR A 462 -15.08 21.87 16.97
C TYR A 462 -16.48 22.47 16.86
N MET A 463 -17.18 22.24 15.75
CA MET A 463 -18.57 22.66 15.61
C MET A 463 -19.48 21.74 16.41
N GLY A 464 -20.44 22.31 17.12
CA GLY A 464 -21.50 21.54 17.78
C GLY A 464 -22.38 20.87 16.73
N ARG A 465 -22.77 19.62 16.97
CA ARG A 465 -23.95 19.06 16.29
C ARG A 465 -25.16 19.73 16.94
N ASP A 466 -26.03 20.34 16.15
CA ASP A 466 -27.33 20.78 16.69
C ASP A 466 -27.99 19.54 17.30
N GLN A 467 -28.18 19.58 18.61
CA GLN A 467 -28.89 18.53 19.33
C GLN A 467 -30.35 18.58 18.91
N ASP A 468 -30.97 17.41 18.70
CA ASP A 468 -32.41 17.29 18.50
C ASP A 468 -33.18 18.17 19.50
N PRO A 469 -34.23 18.90 19.07
CA PRO A 469 -35.04 19.73 19.97
C PRO A 469 -35.65 18.96 21.17
N GLU A 470 -35.64 17.62 21.14
CA GLU A 470 -36.20 16.77 22.20
C GLU A 470 -35.36 16.71 23.48
N GLN A 471 -34.06 17.04 23.46
CA GLN A 471 -33.24 17.00 24.69
C GLN A 471 -33.31 18.28 25.54
N GLN A 472 -33.71 19.42 24.96
CA GLN A 472 -33.91 20.66 25.71
C GLN A 472 -35.21 20.68 26.55
N ALA A 473 -36.11 19.72 26.36
CA ALA A 473 -37.34 19.61 27.16
C ALA A 473 -37.16 18.85 28.49
N SER A 474 -35.99 18.23 28.74
CA SER A 474 -35.78 17.34 29.89
C SER A 474 -34.94 17.91 31.05
N THR A 475 -34.44 19.16 30.94
CA THR A 475 -33.61 19.80 31.97
C THR A 475 -34.29 21.00 32.65
N GLY A 476 -35.62 21.09 32.58
CA GLY A 476 -36.40 21.97 33.44
C GLY A 476 -36.77 21.26 34.74
N LEU A 477 -36.31 21.83 35.86
CA LEU A 477 -36.62 21.54 37.28
C LEU A 477 -35.50 20.81 38.04
N ASP A 478 -34.64 21.58 38.71
CA ASP A 478 -34.67 21.64 40.18
C ASP A 478 -33.88 22.88 40.68
N ASP A 479 -34.66 23.81 41.21
CA ASP A 479 -34.23 24.94 42.04
C ASP A 479 -34.15 24.44 43.49
N ASP A 480 -32.94 24.17 43.99
CA ASP A 480 -32.57 24.41 45.40
C ASP A 480 -31.12 24.00 45.68
N SER A 481 -30.25 24.99 45.94
CA SER A 481 -29.32 25.03 47.08
C SER A 481 -28.11 25.97 46.85
N GLN A 482 -28.21 27.10 47.54
CA GLN A 482 -27.23 28.09 48.03
C GLN A 482 -25.73 28.06 47.62
N PRO A 483 -25.09 29.25 47.51
CA PRO A 483 -23.71 29.40 47.09
C PRO A 483 -22.72 29.11 48.23
N LEU A 484 -21.86 28.09 48.05
CA LEU A 484 -20.68 27.91 48.88
C LEU A 484 -19.55 28.82 48.41
N THR A 485 -19.43 29.96 49.07
CA THR A 485 -18.17 30.69 49.15
C THR A 485 -17.14 29.84 49.91
N ARG A 486 -15.93 29.69 49.37
CA ARG A 486 -14.66 29.82 50.11
C ARG A 486 -13.45 29.68 49.19
N SER A 487 -12.60 30.71 49.29
CA SER A 487 -11.19 30.67 48.94
C SER A 487 -10.48 29.47 49.58
N HIS A 488 -9.52 28.87 48.90
CA HIS A 488 -8.15 28.77 49.43
C HIS A 488 -7.14 28.39 48.34
N SER A 489 -6.05 29.15 48.39
CA SER A 489 -4.74 29.01 47.75
C SER A 489 -3.92 27.81 48.22
N ARG A 490 -2.97 27.38 47.37
CA ARG A 490 -1.80 26.48 47.61
C ARG A 490 -2.20 25.01 47.80
N TRP A 491 -1.65 24.05 47.05
CA TRP A 491 -0.25 23.80 46.66
C TRP A 491 -0.10 23.34 45.21
#